data_AF-A0A924YVU7-F1
#
_entry.id   AF-A0A924YVU7-F1
#
_cell.length_a   1.000
_cell.length_b   1.000
_cell.length_c   1.000
_cell.angle_alpha   90.00
_cell.angle_beta   90.00
_cell.angle_gamma   90.00
#
_symmetry.space_group_name_H-M   'P 1'
#
loop_
_entity.id
_entity.type
_entity.pdbx_description
1 polymer ?
#
loop_
_entity_poly.entity_id
_entity_poly.type
_entity_poly.pdbx_seq_one_letter_code
_entity_poly.pdbx_strand_id
1 'polypeptide(L)' 'MEPTEDQYLVLNALETLGFIERRLYDPEIGVWCIETASPILAIAFVLADGEIVPIYWLQDP' A
#
# COMPACT_ATOMS: atom_id res chain seq x y z
N MET A 1 -2.34 10.82 10.32
CA MET A 1 -2.03 9.65 11.17
C MET A 1 -0.57 9.28 10.93
N GLU A 2 0.07 8.57 11.86
CA GLU A 2 1.42 8.04 11.63
C GLU A 2 1.31 6.64 11.00
N PRO A 3 2.25 6.24 10.13
CA PRO A 3 2.30 4.87 9.61
C PRO A 3 2.50 3.83 10.72
N THR A 4 1.87 2.66 10.56
CA THR A 4 1.96 1.56 11.53
C THR A 4 3.16 0.65 11.26
N GLU A 5 3.54 -0.15 12.26
CA GLU A 5 4.58 -1.17 12.10
C GLU A 5 4.19 -2.23 11.06
N ASP A 6 2.93 -2.65 11.04
CA ASP A 6 2.41 -3.62 10.08
C ASP A 6 2.55 -3.11 8.63
N GLN A 7 2.25 -1.82 8.40
CA GLN A 7 2.49 -1.18 7.11
C GLN A 7 3.97 -1.22 6.72
N TYR A 8 4.88 -0.89 7.65
CA TYR A 8 6.31 -0.93 7.36
C TYR A 8 6.82 -2.33 7.08
N LEU A 9 6.33 -3.36 7.78
CA LEU A 9 6.71 -4.75 7.52
C LEU A 9 6.34 -5.17 6.09
N VAL A 10 5.12 -4.85 5.67
CA VAL A 10 4.64 -5.14 4.31
C VAL A 10 5.44 -4.36 3.27
N LEU A 11 5.60 -3.06 3.46
CA LEU A 11 6.37 -2.22 2.54
C LEU A 11 7.82 -2.70 2.41
N ASN A 12 8.48 -3.00 3.53
CA ASN A 12 9.87 -3.48 3.52
C ASN A 12 9.99 -4.82 2.79
N ALA A 13 9.04 -5.75 2.98
CA ALA A 13 9.03 -7.02 2.26
C ALA A 13 8.87 -6.80 0.75
N LEU A 14 7.92 -5.96 0.33
CA LEU A 14 7.67 -5.67 -1.08
C LEU A 14 8.83 -4.90 -1.75
N GLU A 15 9.47 -3.95 -1.05
CA GLU A 15 10.67 -3.26 -1.53
C GLU A 15 11.86 -4.21 -1.67
N THR A 16 12.09 -5.08 -0.69
CA THR A 16 13.18 -6.08 -0.72
C THR A 16 13.03 -7.03 -1.90
N LEU A 17 11.78 -7.38 -2.25
CA LEU A 17 11.46 -8.24 -3.40
C LEU A 17 11.42 -7.49 -4.74
N GLY A 18 11.58 -6.16 -4.74
CA GLY A 18 11.56 -5.34 -5.94
C GLY A 18 10.17 -5.21 -6.57
N PHE A 19 9.10 -5.34 -5.79
CA PHE A 19 7.73 -5.23 -6.29
C PHE A 19 7.17 -3.81 -6.28
N ILE A 20 7.75 -2.90 -5.50
CA ILE A 20 7.30 -1.50 -5.42
C ILE A 20 8.10 -0.66 -6.42
N GLU A 21 7.39 -0.01 -7.33
CA GLU A 21 7.95 1.00 -8.23
C GLU A 21 7.88 2.38 -7.59
N ARG A 22 6.76 2.69 -6.92
CA ARG A 22 6.53 3.95 -6.19
C ARG A 22 5.61 3.73 -4.98
N ARG A 23 5.73 4.60 -3.98
CA ARG A 23 4.80 4.67 -2.85
C ARG A 23 4.55 6.10 -2.40
N LEU A 24 3.33 6.37 -1.93
CA LEU A 24 2.90 7.65 -1.38
C LEU A 24 2.07 7.38 -0.12
N TYR A 25 2.39 8.07 0.98
CA TYR A 25 1.59 7.99 2.20
C TYR A 25 0.51 9.06 2.20
N ASP A 26 -0.72 8.67 2.54
CA ASP A 26 -1.83 9.58 2.80
C ASP A 26 -2.03 9.70 4.33
N PRO A 27 -1.64 10.85 4.93
CA PRO A 27 -1.80 11.05 6.36
C PRO A 27 -3.24 11.38 6.78
N GLU A 28 -4.14 11.74 5.86
CA GLU A 28 -5.54 12.05 6.19
C GLU A 28 -6.32 10.79 6.55
N ILE A 29 -6.10 9.71 5.80
CA ILE A 29 -6.77 8.40 5.99
C ILE A 29 -5.84 7.30 6.51
N GLY A 30 -4.54 7.57 6.63
CA GLY A 30 -3.57 6.68 7.26
C GLY A 30 -3.19 5.46 6.42
N VAL A 31 -3.20 5.58 5.09
CA VAL A 31 -2.90 4.46 4.17
C VAL A 31 -1.71 4.78 3.27
N TRP A 32 -1.05 3.74 2.75
CA TRP A 32 -0.06 3.91 1.69
C TRP A 32 -0.66 3.55 0.34
N CYS A 33 -0.53 4.41 -0.65
CA CYS A 33 -0.73 4.06 -2.05
C CYS A 33 0.59 3.53 -2.61
N ILE A 34 0.58 2.34 -3.23
CA ILE A 34 1.75 1.72 -3.86
C ILE A 34 1.47 1.44 -5.34
N GLU A 35 2.44 1.75 -6.18
CA GLU A 35 2.52 1.30 -7.57
C GLU A 35 3.40 0.05 -7.61
N THR A 36 2.91 -1.03 -8.22
CA THR A 36 3.64 -2.30 -8.32
C THR A 36 3.81 -2.73 -9.77
N ALA A 37 4.84 -3.53 -10.03
CA ALA A 37 5.06 -4.13 -11.35
C ALA A 37 4.04 -5.24 -11.71
N SER A 38 3.08 -5.53 -10.82
CA SER A 38 2.05 -6.54 -11.06
C SER A 38 1.01 -6.06 -12.09
N PRO A 39 0.74 -6.81 -13.17
CA PRO A 39 -0.29 -6.43 -14.13
C PRO A 39 -1.72 -6.57 -13.59
N ILE A 40 -1.90 -7.27 -12.46
CA ILE A 40 -3.21 -7.50 -11.82
C ILE A 40 -3.45 -6.48 -10.70
N LEU A 41 -2.38 -6.05 -10.04
CA LEU A 41 -2.43 -5.16 -8.88
C LEU A 41 -1.48 -3.98 -9.08
N ALA A 42 -1.62 -3.29 -10.21
CA ALA A 42 -0.71 -2.21 -10.60
C ALA A 42 -0.73 -1.05 -9.57
N ILE A 43 -1.89 -0.77 -8.97
CA ILE A 43 -2.04 0.22 -7.90
C ILE A 43 -2.85 -0.39 -6.76
N ALA A 44 -2.32 -0.29 -5.54
CA ALA A 44 -2.94 -0.83 -4.34
C ALA A 44 -2.76 0.13 -3.15
N PHE A 45 -3.59 -0.09 -2.12
CA PHE A 45 -3.43 0.52 -0.81
C PHE A 45 -2.91 -0.49 0.20
N VAL A 46 -2.02 -0.05 1.09
CA VAL A 46 -1.64 -0.77 2.30
C VAL A 46 -2.36 -0.11 3.48
N LEU A 47 -3.31 -0.83 4.05
CA LEU A 47 -4.12 -0.39 5.18
C LEU A 47 -3.32 -0.42 6.49
N ALA A 48 -3.87 0.16 7.56
CA ALA A 48 -3.17 0.30 8.84
C ALA A 48 -2.79 -1.05 9.50
N ASP A 49 -3.50 -2.12 9.19
CA ASP A 49 -3.24 -3.50 9.63
C ASP A 49 -2.31 -4.28 8.68
N GLY A 50 -1.80 -3.61 7.63
CA GLY A 50 -0.94 -4.23 6.63
C GLY A 50 -1.68 -4.96 5.51
N GLU A 51 -3.01 -4.99 5.49
CA GLU A 51 -3.74 -5.55 4.35
C GLU A 51 -3.44 -4.77 3.07
N ILE A 52 -3.23 -5.50 1.96
CA ILE A 52 -3.03 -4.91 0.64
C ILE A 52 -4.32 -5.05 -0.13
N VAL A 53 -4.93 -3.91 -0.47
CA VAL A 53 -6.23 -3.87 -1.15
C VAL A 53 -6.11 -3.13 -2.48
N PRO A 54 -6.87 -3.51 -3.52
CA PRO A 54 -6.86 -2.79 -4.79
C PRO A 54 -7.37 -1.35 -4.65
N ILE A 55 -6.95 -0.45 -5.55
CA ILE A 55 -7.35 0.97 -5.50
C ILE A 55 -8.87 1.21 -5.50
N TYR A 56 -9.66 0.31 -6.10
CA TYR A 56 -11.11 0.45 -6.18
C TYR A 56 -11.85 0.12 -4.88
N TRP A 57 -11.20 -0.48 -3.87
CA TRP A 57 -11.83 -0.77 -2.58
C TRP A 57 -12.18 0.48 -1.77
N LEU A 58 -11.41 1.56 -1.90
CA LEU A 58 -11.75 2.84 -1.27
C LEU A 58 -12.79 3.65 -2.05
N GLN A 59 -13.26 3.13 -3.18
CA GLN A 59 -14.28 3.77 -4.02
C GLN A 59 -15.68 3.15 -3.87
N ASP A 60 -15.82 2.04 -3.14
CA ASP A 60 -17.14 1.44 -2.89
C ASP A 60 -17.81 2.17 -1.70
N PRO A 61 -18.99 2.80 -1.92
CA PRO A 61 -19.72 3.58 -0.90
C PRO A 61 -20.40 2.75 0.19
#